data_AF-A0A1V5PN01-F1
#
_entry.id   AF-A0A1V5PN01-F1
#
_cell.length_a   1.000
_cell.length_b   1.000
_cell.length_c   1.000
_cell.angle_alpha   90.00
_cell.angle_beta   90.00
_cell.angle_gamma   90.00
#
_symmetry.space_group_name_H-M   'P 1'
#
loop_
_entity.id
_entity.type
_entity.pdbx_description
1 polymer ?
#
loop_
_entity_poly.entity_id
_entity_poly.type
_entity_poly.pdbx_seq_one_letter_code
_entity_poly.pdbx_strand_id
1 'polypeptide(L)'
;MVSDNAGVVAKTEYLIDITRDAFNLLEMTVDGEKESFVYDRNVVSMKQHSGGSRVSSFYLQDELGSTMRMTGTDGYAYDAYAYDEFGRDISSYDRKEAGKDYIKEGNLIQPFAFTGYQTDNISGMYFAQARSYDPATGRFNGKDIKPGSIMLPDSLNRYVYCLSNPIQLVDVNGKCPEGDEGSEDNSVVVSGGTAQSDDFSYQFIETGLHDIHEQIDAGVSADDITWMIVNAGYKDTDIEHFQETGDNLGVNVVIIDDKYDFIDFINNTDSDDPITRMSFFCHGQCPRYSHSAENQLSFAYNVDPDTLDGRTVEDINFTQSDISSLDSSVFADDMHTYFFSCNAGTDDFTGDNSSFAQNWSNQTGGYSYGIRNGRTFYGAINSVGSFGFHIGSFTAVPGDYVNGALDIFGKASSEWTDKKDRSDERKEHADGNGNVYGYSEAGSLNYPCMVSLSGDMDTLDGGVFDRGFREFCAE
;
A
#
# COMPACT_ATOMS: atom_id res chain seq x y z
N MET A 1 -29.40 -45.00 2.05
CA MET A 1 -29.51 -44.72 0.62
C MET A 1 -30.19 -43.37 0.48
N VAL A 2 -29.40 -42.30 0.54
CA VAL A 2 -29.82 -40.98 0.05
C VAL A 2 -29.38 -40.97 -1.40
N SER A 3 -30.33 -40.79 -2.32
CA SER A 3 -30.08 -40.84 -3.76
C SER A 3 -29.30 -39.60 -4.17
N ASP A 4 -28.01 -39.76 -4.44
CA ASP A 4 -27.24 -38.84 -5.29
C ASP A 4 -27.80 -38.94 -6.70
N ASN A 5 -28.67 -38.01 -7.04
CA ASN A 5 -29.07 -37.74 -8.42
C ASN A 5 -29.14 -36.22 -8.62
N ALA A 6 -28.08 -35.52 -8.22
CA ALA A 6 -27.75 -34.22 -8.81
C ALA A 6 -26.96 -34.52 -10.09
N GLY A 7 -27.69 -34.74 -11.19
CA GLY A 7 -27.05 -34.86 -12.50
C GLY A 7 -26.27 -33.58 -12.80
N VAL A 8 -25.10 -33.73 -13.44
CA VAL A 8 -24.33 -32.59 -13.97
C VAL A 8 -25.25 -31.76 -14.86
N VAL A 9 -25.47 -30.49 -14.50
CA VAL A 9 -26.38 -29.59 -15.22
C VAL A 9 -25.75 -29.07 -16.51
N ALA A 10 -24.43 -28.83 -16.50
CA ALA A 10 -23.58 -28.54 -17.64
C ALA A 10 -22.10 -28.79 -17.24
N LYS A 11 -21.24 -29.15 -18.19
CA LYS A 11 -19.78 -29.22 -17.97
C LYS A 11 -19.10 -28.06 -18.70
N THR A 12 -18.37 -27.25 -17.95
CA THR A 12 -17.52 -26.18 -18.50
C THR A 12 -16.05 -26.53 -18.36
N GLU A 13 -15.29 -26.37 -19.44
CA GLU A 13 -13.83 -26.49 -19.47
C GLU A 13 -13.22 -25.14 -19.87
N TYR A 14 -12.13 -24.76 -19.19
CA TYR A 14 -11.44 -23.49 -19.41
C TYR A 14 -9.99 -23.75 -19.84
N LEU A 15 -9.51 -23.02 -20.84
CA LEU A 15 -8.09 -22.87 -21.14
C LEU A 15 -7.66 -21.48 -20.69
N ILE A 16 -6.74 -21.41 -19.73
CA ILE A 16 -6.24 -20.16 -19.17
C ILE A 16 -4.76 -19.94 -19.50
N ASP A 17 -4.37 -18.67 -19.68
CA ASP A 17 -2.98 -18.23 -19.74
C ASP A 17 -2.43 -18.03 -18.32
N ILE A 18 -1.60 -18.96 -17.87
CA ILE A 18 -1.03 -18.93 -16.52
C ILE A 18 0.04 -17.84 -16.32
N THR A 19 0.46 -17.15 -17.38
CA THR A 19 1.44 -16.06 -17.29
C THR A 19 0.81 -14.70 -17.02
N ARG A 20 -0.53 -14.62 -17.00
CA ARG A 20 -1.28 -13.39 -16.72
C ARG A 20 -2.13 -13.54 -15.47
N ASP A 21 -2.05 -12.54 -14.60
CA ASP A 21 -2.83 -12.46 -13.36
C ASP A 21 -4.32 -12.15 -13.61
N ALA A 22 -4.64 -11.48 -14.73
CA ALA A 22 -5.99 -11.17 -15.19
C ALA A 22 -6.11 -11.26 -16.72
N PHE A 23 -7.35 -11.20 -17.23
CA PHE A 23 -7.67 -11.31 -18.67
C PHE A 23 -7.05 -12.54 -19.34
N ASN A 24 -7.11 -13.68 -18.63
CA ASN A 24 -6.35 -14.88 -18.94
C ASN A 24 -7.18 -16.01 -19.56
N LEU A 25 -8.48 -15.84 -19.80
CA LEU A 25 -9.34 -16.90 -20.34
C LEU A 25 -9.19 -17.03 -21.86
N LEU A 26 -8.36 -17.95 -22.34
CA LEU A 26 -8.11 -18.15 -23.77
C LEU A 26 -9.25 -18.90 -24.48
N GLU A 27 -9.81 -19.93 -23.84
CA GLU A 27 -10.95 -20.68 -24.39
C GLU A 27 -11.92 -21.13 -23.29
N MET A 28 -13.21 -21.15 -23.62
CA MET A 28 -14.26 -21.74 -22.80
C MET A 28 -15.01 -22.76 -23.64
N THR A 29 -15.24 -23.95 -23.08
CA THR A 29 -16.04 -25.01 -23.72
C THR A 29 -17.18 -25.42 -22.81
N VAL A 30 -18.42 -25.21 -23.24
CA VAL A 30 -19.64 -25.58 -22.50
C VAL A 30 -20.36 -26.67 -23.27
N ASP A 31 -20.47 -27.86 -22.67
CA ASP A 31 -21.13 -29.03 -23.27
C ASP A 31 -20.68 -29.37 -24.72
N GLY A 32 -19.42 -29.05 -25.05
CA GLY A 32 -18.79 -29.31 -26.34
C GLY A 32 -18.82 -28.16 -27.34
N GLU A 33 -19.58 -27.09 -27.07
CA GLU A 33 -19.54 -25.84 -27.83
C GLU A 33 -18.36 -24.99 -27.34
N LYS A 34 -17.51 -24.54 -28.26
CA LYS A 34 -16.26 -23.84 -27.94
C LYS A 34 -16.33 -22.37 -28.32
N GLU A 35 -15.82 -21.54 -27.43
CA GLU A 35 -15.53 -20.13 -27.64
C GLU A 35 -14.05 -19.88 -27.38
N SER A 36 -13.39 -19.15 -28.28
CA SER A 36 -12.00 -18.72 -28.13
C SER A 36 -11.94 -17.20 -28.08
N PHE A 37 -11.09 -16.67 -27.22
CA PHE A 37 -10.98 -15.23 -26.97
C PHE A 37 -9.63 -14.70 -27.43
N VAL A 38 -9.63 -13.48 -27.96
CA VAL A 38 -8.42 -12.76 -28.37
C VAL A 38 -8.33 -11.50 -27.54
N TYR A 39 -7.15 -11.28 -26.96
CA TYR A 39 -6.85 -10.18 -26.06
C TYR A 39 -5.85 -9.23 -26.67
N ASP A 40 -5.94 -7.98 -26.24
CA ASP A 40 -4.85 -7.00 -26.25
C ASP A 40 -4.57 -6.64 -24.78
N ARG A 41 -4.92 -5.41 -24.34
CA ARG A 41 -5.00 -5.06 -22.92
C ARG A 41 -6.13 -5.84 -22.22
N ASN A 42 -7.34 -5.80 -22.80
CA ASN A 42 -8.53 -6.57 -22.39
C ASN A 42 -9.07 -7.38 -23.60
N VAL A 43 -10.20 -8.08 -23.45
CA VAL A 43 -10.81 -8.91 -24.51
C VAL A 43 -11.26 -8.05 -25.68
N VAL A 44 -10.79 -8.39 -26.88
CA VAL A 44 -11.09 -7.66 -28.11
C VAL A 44 -12.11 -8.41 -28.96
N SER A 45 -11.99 -9.75 -29.03
CA SER A 45 -12.90 -10.54 -29.84
C SER A 45 -13.14 -11.94 -29.27
N MET A 46 -14.33 -12.47 -29.57
CA MET A 46 -14.73 -13.84 -29.34
C MET A 46 -14.96 -14.53 -30.67
N LYS A 47 -14.47 -15.77 -30.79
CA LYS A 47 -14.75 -16.66 -31.92
C LYS A 47 -15.54 -17.84 -31.42
N GLN A 48 -16.78 -17.95 -31.87
CA GLN A 48 -17.64 -19.07 -31.54
C GLN A 48 -17.56 -20.16 -32.62
N HIS A 49 -17.41 -21.40 -32.18
CA HIS A 49 -17.37 -22.59 -33.01
C HIS A 49 -18.63 -23.40 -32.76
N SER A 50 -19.69 -23.15 -33.55
CA SER A 50 -20.95 -23.90 -33.46
C SER A 50 -21.35 -24.50 -34.80
N GLY A 51 -21.64 -25.81 -34.82
CA GLY A 51 -22.15 -26.53 -36.00
C GLY A 51 -21.26 -26.45 -37.26
N GLY A 52 -19.97 -26.15 -37.13
CA GLY A 52 -19.03 -25.99 -38.25
C GLY A 52 -18.97 -24.57 -38.86
N SER A 53 -19.77 -23.63 -38.35
CA SER A 53 -19.68 -22.21 -38.71
C SER A 53 -18.83 -21.45 -37.69
N ARG A 54 -18.05 -20.48 -38.15
CA ARG A 54 -17.26 -19.59 -37.28
C ARG A 54 -17.89 -18.21 -37.29
N VAL A 55 -18.39 -17.78 -36.14
CA VAL A 55 -18.89 -16.42 -35.94
C VAL A 55 -17.85 -15.66 -35.13
N SER A 56 -17.46 -14.48 -35.60
CA SER A 56 -16.55 -13.58 -34.89
C SER A 56 -17.33 -12.37 -34.39
N SER A 57 -17.13 -12.08 -33.12
CA SER A 57 -17.76 -10.99 -32.41
C SER A 57 -16.70 -10.11 -31.77
N PHE A 58 -16.91 -8.80 -31.77
CA PHE A 58 -15.96 -7.83 -31.23
C PHE A 58 -16.59 -7.11 -30.05
N TYR A 59 -15.81 -6.99 -28.96
CA TYR A 59 -16.21 -6.31 -27.75
C TYR A 59 -16.01 -4.80 -27.92
N LEU A 60 -17.02 -4.03 -27.51
CA LEU A 60 -16.93 -2.59 -27.32
C LEU A 60 -17.06 -2.34 -25.82
N GLN A 61 -15.98 -1.82 -25.23
CA GLN A 61 -15.84 -1.65 -23.78
C GLN A 61 -15.90 -0.17 -23.38
N ASP A 62 -16.22 0.10 -22.12
CA ASP A 62 -16.04 1.44 -21.52
C ASP A 62 -14.58 1.67 -21.10
N GLU A 63 -14.31 2.81 -20.45
CA GLU A 63 -12.97 3.20 -20.00
C GLU A 63 -12.39 2.30 -18.90
N LEU A 64 -13.24 1.62 -18.13
CA LEU A 64 -12.84 0.66 -17.10
C LEU A 64 -12.76 -0.77 -17.66
N GLY A 65 -12.99 -0.96 -18.96
CA GLY A 65 -12.94 -2.27 -19.61
C GLY A 65 -14.22 -3.11 -19.47
N SER A 66 -15.32 -2.53 -18.99
CA SER A 66 -16.62 -3.22 -18.92
C SER A 66 -17.18 -3.44 -20.32
N THR A 67 -17.69 -4.64 -20.59
CA THR A 67 -18.35 -4.94 -21.87
C THR A 67 -19.64 -4.13 -22.01
N MET A 68 -19.68 -3.16 -22.94
CA MET A 68 -20.86 -2.32 -23.18
C MET A 68 -21.68 -2.78 -24.38
N ARG A 69 -21.03 -3.25 -25.46
CA ARG A 69 -21.72 -3.77 -26.65
C ARG A 69 -20.90 -4.87 -27.33
N MET A 70 -21.58 -5.69 -28.12
CA MET A 70 -20.94 -6.63 -29.03
C MET A 70 -21.36 -6.36 -30.48
N THR A 71 -20.40 -6.47 -31.39
CA THR A 71 -20.63 -6.29 -32.84
C THR A 71 -20.19 -7.51 -33.64
N GLY A 72 -20.89 -7.78 -34.74
CA GLY A 72 -20.49 -8.81 -35.71
C GLY A 72 -19.47 -8.26 -36.72
N THR A 73 -19.02 -9.10 -37.64
CA THR A 73 -18.13 -8.70 -38.74
C THR A 73 -18.74 -7.67 -39.70
N ASP A 74 -20.05 -7.45 -39.65
CA ASP A 74 -20.76 -6.43 -40.44
C ASP A 74 -20.89 -5.08 -39.71
N GLY A 75 -20.33 -4.96 -38.50
CA GLY A 75 -20.33 -3.73 -37.70
C GLY A 75 -21.66 -3.41 -37.03
N TYR A 76 -22.68 -4.25 -37.14
CA TYR A 76 -23.93 -4.05 -36.42
C TYR A 76 -23.79 -4.53 -34.96
N ALA A 77 -24.16 -3.67 -34.02
CA ALA A 77 -24.28 -4.03 -32.62
C ALA A 77 -25.55 -4.86 -32.39
N TYR A 78 -25.43 -5.98 -31.68
CA TYR A 78 -26.58 -6.85 -31.41
C TYR A 78 -26.79 -7.17 -29.93
N ASP A 79 -25.80 -6.97 -29.07
CA ASP A 79 -25.95 -6.96 -27.61
C ASP A 79 -25.51 -5.62 -27.02
N ALA A 80 -26.27 -5.14 -26.04
CA ALA A 80 -25.98 -3.91 -25.30
C ALA A 80 -26.16 -4.17 -23.80
N TYR A 81 -25.13 -3.82 -23.04
CA TYR A 81 -25.05 -3.97 -21.60
C TYR A 81 -24.95 -2.59 -20.97
N ALA A 82 -25.39 -2.49 -19.72
CA ALA A 82 -25.27 -1.28 -18.93
C ALA A 82 -25.10 -1.68 -17.47
N TYR A 83 -24.19 -1.01 -16.78
CA TYR A 83 -23.91 -1.26 -15.38
C TYR A 83 -24.09 0.05 -14.59
N ASP A 84 -24.44 -0.07 -13.30
CA ASP A 84 -24.23 1.03 -12.36
C ASP A 84 -22.75 1.15 -11.97
N GLU A 85 -22.41 2.14 -11.14
CA GLU A 85 -21.04 2.43 -10.74
C GLU A 85 -20.34 1.25 -10.03
N PHE A 86 -21.09 0.30 -9.46
CA PHE A 86 -20.55 -0.90 -8.82
C PHE A 86 -20.76 -2.15 -9.68
N GLY A 87 -21.04 -2.00 -10.97
CA GLY A 87 -21.12 -3.13 -11.88
C GLY A 87 -22.45 -3.88 -11.84
N ARG A 88 -23.48 -3.38 -11.15
CA ARG A 88 -24.81 -4.02 -11.17
C ARG A 88 -25.40 -3.84 -12.55
N ASP A 89 -25.81 -4.94 -13.17
CA ASP A 89 -26.50 -4.91 -14.45
C ASP A 89 -27.83 -4.12 -14.34
N ILE A 90 -27.92 -3.02 -15.08
CA ILE A 90 -29.11 -2.15 -15.20
C ILE A 90 -29.65 -2.15 -16.63
N SER A 91 -29.21 -3.09 -17.47
CA SER A 91 -29.72 -3.22 -18.82
C SER A 91 -31.23 -3.49 -18.81
N SER A 92 -31.97 -2.63 -19.51
CA SER A 92 -33.44 -2.72 -19.63
C SER A 92 -33.89 -3.31 -20.97
N TYR A 93 -32.96 -3.88 -21.74
CA TYR A 93 -33.17 -4.09 -23.17
C TYR A 93 -33.95 -5.38 -23.47
N ASP A 94 -35.07 -5.20 -24.18
CA ASP A 94 -35.86 -6.28 -24.77
C ASP A 94 -35.07 -6.79 -26.00
N ARG A 95 -34.49 -8.00 -25.94
CA ARG A 95 -33.65 -8.65 -26.97
C ARG A 95 -34.32 -8.87 -28.36
N LYS A 96 -35.46 -8.22 -28.62
CA LYS A 96 -36.33 -8.46 -29.79
C LYS A 96 -35.95 -7.68 -31.06
N GLU A 97 -35.16 -6.61 -30.97
CA GLU A 97 -34.88 -5.71 -32.11
C GLU A 97 -33.73 -6.16 -33.04
N ALA A 98 -32.96 -7.21 -32.70
CA ALA A 98 -31.88 -7.70 -33.56
C ALA A 98 -32.44 -8.44 -34.79
N GLY A 99 -32.63 -7.71 -35.90
CA GLY A 99 -33.14 -8.21 -37.18
C GLY A 99 -32.15 -9.03 -38.03
N LYS A 100 -31.03 -9.50 -37.45
CA LYS A 100 -30.01 -10.32 -38.13
C LYS A 100 -29.63 -11.51 -37.24
N ASP A 101 -29.37 -12.67 -37.85
CA ASP A 101 -29.12 -13.96 -37.19
C ASP A 101 -27.78 -14.06 -36.44
N TYR A 102 -27.36 -13.01 -35.73
CA TYR A 102 -26.31 -13.10 -34.72
C TYR A 102 -26.93 -13.71 -33.45
N ILE A 103 -27.11 -15.03 -33.52
CA ILE A 103 -27.54 -15.96 -32.46
C ILE A 103 -28.76 -15.50 -31.67
N LYS A 104 -29.92 -15.71 -32.28
CA LYS A 104 -31.24 -15.46 -31.69
C LYS A 104 -31.78 -16.61 -30.85
N GLU A 105 -31.16 -17.79 -30.93
CA GLU A 105 -31.61 -19.02 -30.29
C GLU A 105 -30.44 -19.71 -29.57
N GLY A 106 -30.14 -19.22 -28.36
CA GLY A 106 -29.79 -20.11 -27.24
C GLY A 106 -28.39 -20.70 -27.14
N ASN A 107 -27.30 -19.97 -27.44
CA ASN A 107 -25.94 -20.36 -26.99
C ASN A 107 -24.84 -19.28 -27.20
N LEU A 108 -25.15 -17.98 -27.22
CA LEU A 108 -24.08 -16.97 -27.13
C LEU A 108 -23.71 -16.82 -25.65
N ILE A 109 -22.63 -17.46 -25.20
CA ILE A 109 -22.17 -17.38 -23.81
C ILE A 109 -21.05 -16.34 -23.78
N GLN A 110 -21.37 -15.06 -23.94
CA GLN A 110 -20.36 -14.03 -23.69
C GLN A 110 -20.11 -13.98 -22.15
N PRO A 111 -18.91 -14.30 -21.63
CA PRO A 111 -18.73 -14.45 -20.20
C PRO A 111 -18.28 -13.15 -19.50
N PHE A 112 -17.94 -12.09 -20.23
CA PHE A 112 -17.27 -10.91 -19.67
C PHE A 112 -18.24 -9.75 -19.43
N ALA A 113 -18.29 -9.23 -18.20
CA ALA A 113 -19.18 -8.14 -17.81
C ALA A 113 -18.40 -6.90 -17.35
N PHE A 114 -18.76 -6.38 -16.17
CA PHE A 114 -18.12 -5.25 -15.51
C PHE A 114 -16.61 -5.46 -15.42
N THR A 115 -15.85 -4.45 -15.84
CA THR A 115 -14.38 -4.40 -15.85
C THR A 115 -13.65 -5.59 -16.48
N GLY A 116 -14.37 -6.39 -17.30
CA GLY A 116 -13.84 -7.60 -17.93
C GLY A 116 -13.85 -8.84 -17.03
N TYR A 117 -14.48 -8.79 -15.86
CA TYR A 117 -14.69 -9.97 -15.03
C TYR A 117 -15.61 -10.99 -15.68
N GLN A 118 -15.41 -12.26 -15.33
CA GLN A 118 -16.27 -13.35 -15.80
C GLN A 118 -17.54 -13.45 -14.96
N THR A 119 -18.72 -13.59 -15.58
CA THR A 119 -19.97 -13.76 -14.85
C THR A 119 -20.17 -15.22 -14.41
N ASP A 120 -20.53 -15.40 -13.15
CA ASP A 120 -21.13 -16.65 -12.67
C ASP A 120 -22.66 -16.50 -12.68
N ASN A 121 -23.29 -17.06 -13.72
CA ASN A 121 -24.73 -16.98 -13.90
C ASN A 121 -25.55 -17.76 -12.85
N ILE A 122 -24.91 -18.60 -12.03
CA ILE A 122 -25.57 -19.33 -10.94
C ILE A 122 -25.70 -18.44 -9.71
N SER A 123 -24.61 -17.76 -9.33
CA SER A 123 -24.58 -16.89 -8.15
C SER A 123 -24.95 -15.44 -8.43
N GLY A 124 -24.86 -15.01 -9.69
CA GLY A 124 -24.97 -13.60 -10.09
C GLY A 124 -23.73 -12.75 -9.74
N MET A 125 -22.63 -13.40 -9.32
CA MET A 125 -21.38 -12.75 -8.94
C MET A 125 -20.43 -12.68 -10.14
N TYR A 126 -19.41 -11.84 -10.01
CA TYR A 126 -18.31 -11.74 -10.96
C TYR A 126 -17.05 -12.39 -10.41
N PHE A 127 -16.34 -13.16 -11.22
CA PHE A 127 -15.09 -13.79 -10.86
C PHE A 127 -13.93 -12.86 -11.25
N ALA A 128 -13.31 -12.28 -10.22
CA ALA A 128 -12.17 -11.38 -10.31
C ALA A 128 -10.85 -12.13 -10.06
N GLN A 129 -10.72 -13.39 -10.47
CA GLN A 129 -9.52 -14.22 -10.26
C GLN A 129 -9.23 -14.58 -8.79
N ALA A 130 -8.75 -13.65 -7.97
CA ALA A 130 -8.44 -13.92 -6.57
C ALA A 130 -9.68 -13.97 -5.67
N ARG A 131 -10.75 -13.25 -6.05
CA ARG A 131 -11.98 -13.12 -5.26
C ARG A 131 -13.22 -13.15 -6.14
N SER A 132 -14.36 -13.54 -5.56
CA SER A 132 -15.67 -13.32 -6.17
C SER A 132 -16.19 -11.94 -5.75
N TYR A 133 -16.59 -11.13 -6.71
CA TYR A 133 -17.17 -9.80 -6.54
C TYR A 133 -18.70 -9.86 -6.62
N ASP A 134 -19.39 -9.23 -5.68
CA ASP A 134 -20.84 -9.09 -5.64
C ASP A 134 -21.26 -7.67 -6.08
N PRO A 135 -21.76 -7.51 -7.31
CA PRO A 135 -22.21 -6.22 -7.81
C PRO A 135 -23.51 -5.73 -7.13
N ALA A 136 -24.26 -6.59 -6.45
CA ALA A 136 -25.44 -6.15 -5.71
C ALA A 136 -25.05 -5.34 -4.47
N THR A 137 -23.92 -5.67 -3.84
CA THR A 137 -23.42 -5.00 -2.62
C THR A 137 -22.21 -4.10 -2.86
N GLY A 138 -21.58 -4.19 -4.04
CA GLY A 138 -20.38 -3.43 -4.38
C GLY A 138 -19.13 -3.90 -3.62
N ARG A 139 -19.06 -5.20 -3.30
CA ARG A 139 -18.03 -5.77 -2.39
C ARG A 139 -17.52 -7.12 -2.87
N PHE A 140 -16.32 -7.47 -2.43
CA PHE A 140 -15.83 -8.84 -2.56
C PHE A 140 -16.47 -9.76 -1.51
N ASN A 141 -16.71 -11.01 -1.88
CA ASN A 141 -17.20 -12.08 -0.98
C ASN A 141 -16.05 -12.88 -0.33
N GLY A 142 -14.80 -12.56 -0.67
CA GLY A 142 -13.61 -13.05 0.00
C GLY A 142 -12.91 -11.91 0.73
N LYS A 143 -12.35 -12.20 1.90
CA LYS A 143 -11.40 -11.28 2.55
C LYS A 143 -10.17 -11.16 1.65
N ASP A 144 -9.70 -9.94 1.39
CA ASP A 144 -8.44 -9.69 0.71
C ASP A 144 -7.32 -10.51 1.34
N ILE A 145 -6.32 -10.95 0.57
CA ILE A 145 -5.11 -11.61 1.09
C ILE A 145 -4.14 -10.53 1.61
N LYS A 146 -4.09 -9.37 0.95
CA LYS A 146 -3.30 -8.23 1.40
C LYS A 146 -3.89 -7.65 2.69
N PRO A 147 -3.06 -7.36 3.71
CA PRO A 147 -3.52 -6.59 4.87
C PRO A 147 -3.89 -5.18 4.42
N GLY A 148 -4.85 -4.57 5.10
CA GLY A 148 -5.12 -3.14 4.88
C GLY A 148 -4.02 -2.33 5.57
N SER A 149 -3.61 -1.23 4.94
CA SER A 149 -2.63 -0.30 5.50
C SER A 149 -3.35 0.79 6.28
N ILE A 150 -2.75 1.21 7.40
CA ILE A 150 -3.22 2.38 8.16
C ILE A 150 -3.03 3.68 7.35
N MET A 151 -2.18 3.65 6.34
CA MET A 151 -1.84 4.75 5.44
C MET A 151 -2.92 4.99 4.39
N LEU A 152 -3.68 3.93 4.09
CA LEU A 152 -4.86 3.93 3.24
C LEU A 152 -6.04 3.39 4.06
N PRO A 153 -6.65 4.18 4.96
CA PRO A 153 -7.64 3.67 5.92
C PRO A 153 -8.80 2.88 5.28
N ASP A 154 -9.18 3.20 4.05
CA ASP A 154 -10.22 2.47 3.31
C ASP A 154 -9.83 1.02 2.99
N SER A 155 -8.52 0.74 2.84
CA SER A 155 -7.98 -0.61 2.65
C SER A 155 -8.11 -1.50 3.91
N LEU A 156 -8.28 -0.90 5.10
CA LEU A 156 -8.52 -1.65 6.35
C LEU A 156 -9.78 -2.51 6.27
N ASN A 157 -10.76 -2.09 5.45
CA ASN A 157 -11.91 -2.92 5.11
C ASN A 157 -11.58 -3.81 3.91
N ARG A 158 -11.05 -4.99 4.19
CA ARG A 158 -10.59 -6.01 3.23
C ARG A 158 -11.67 -6.66 2.35
N TYR A 159 -12.86 -6.07 2.26
CA TYR A 159 -13.96 -6.49 1.38
C TYR A 159 -14.37 -5.37 0.41
N VAL A 160 -13.78 -4.18 0.52
CA VAL A 160 -14.09 -3.03 -0.33
C VAL A 160 -13.54 -3.26 -1.74
N TYR A 161 -14.35 -2.94 -2.74
CA TYR A 161 -13.89 -2.82 -4.12
C TYR A 161 -13.39 -1.40 -4.37
N CYS A 162 -12.18 -1.27 -4.92
CA CYS A 162 -11.65 0.01 -5.41
C CYS A 162 -11.69 1.17 -4.41
N LEU A 163 -11.42 0.92 -3.11
CA LEU A 163 -11.52 1.92 -2.04
C LEU A 163 -12.89 2.66 -2.01
N SER A 164 -13.95 2.02 -2.49
CA SER A 164 -15.29 2.62 -2.69
C SER A 164 -15.35 3.73 -3.75
N ASN A 165 -14.33 3.83 -4.62
CA ASN A 165 -14.22 4.75 -5.75
C ASN A 165 -14.15 3.99 -7.10
N PRO A 166 -15.21 3.26 -7.47
CA PRO A 166 -15.22 2.40 -8.67
C PRO A 166 -15.34 3.17 -9.99
N ILE A 167 -15.39 4.51 -9.93
CA ILE A 167 -15.44 5.38 -11.12
C ILE A 167 -14.01 5.67 -11.61
N GLN A 168 -13.05 5.82 -10.68
CA GLN A 168 -11.66 6.15 -11.00
C GLN A 168 -10.74 4.94 -10.97
N LEU A 169 -11.08 3.92 -10.18
CA LEU A 169 -10.24 2.77 -9.92
C LEU A 169 -10.90 1.47 -10.41
N VAL A 170 -10.09 0.54 -10.89
CA VAL A 170 -10.52 -0.77 -11.41
C VAL A 170 -9.63 -1.90 -10.91
N ASP A 171 -10.13 -2.76 -10.02
CA ASP A 171 -9.40 -3.98 -9.64
C ASP A 171 -9.59 -5.05 -10.71
N VAL A 172 -8.56 -5.42 -11.49
CA VAL A 172 -8.75 -6.43 -12.57
C VAL A 172 -8.47 -7.86 -12.13
N ASN A 173 -7.72 -8.05 -11.05
CA ASN A 173 -7.20 -9.35 -10.60
C ASN A 173 -7.76 -9.79 -9.23
N GLY A 174 -8.66 -8.99 -8.67
CA GLY A 174 -9.27 -9.19 -7.37
C GLY A 174 -8.26 -9.07 -6.23
N LYS A 175 -7.16 -8.32 -6.39
CA LYS A 175 -6.14 -8.10 -5.35
C LYS A 175 -5.95 -6.60 -5.09
N CYS A 176 -5.77 -5.80 -6.13
CA CYS A 176 -5.56 -4.36 -6.03
C CYS A 176 -6.22 -3.60 -7.19
N PRO A 177 -6.70 -2.36 -6.97
CA PRO A 177 -7.20 -1.51 -8.04
C PRO A 177 -6.08 -1.00 -8.96
N GLU A 178 -6.20 -1.24 -10.26
CA GLU A 178 -5.50 -0.50 -11.32
C GLU A 178 -6.16 0.90 -11.46
N GLY A 179 -5.37 1.93 -11.79
CA GLY A 179 -5.79 3.34 -11.69
C GLY A 179 -5.14 4.10 -10.53
N ASP A 180 -4.46 3.38 -9.62
CA ASP A 180 -3.24 3.86 -8.94
C ASP A 180 -1.99 3.56 -9.81
N GLU A 181 -2.13 2.65 -10.78
CA GLU A 181 -1.12 2.42 -11.82
C GLU A 181 -1.15 3.58 -12.84
N GLY A 182 -0.55 4.71 -12.46
CA GLY A 182 -0.43 5.86 -13.34
C GLY A 182 -0.12 7.22 -12.72
N SER A 183 0.10 7.36 -11.42
CA SER A 183 1.16 8.29 -11.02
C SER A 183 2.49 7.58 -11.30
N GLU A 184 3.38 8.24 -12.01
CA GLU A 184 4.81 7.97 -11.84
C GLU A 184 5.05 8.23 -10.34
N ASP A 185 5.00 7.15 -9.56
CA ASP A 185 4.99 7.24 -8.10
C ASP A 185 6.42 7.44 -7.61
N ASN A 186 6.93 8.66 -7.79
CA ASN A 186 8.21 9.03 -7.22
C ASN A 186 8.05 9.15 -5.70
N SER A 187 8.37 8.05 -4.99
CA SER A 187 8.24 7.96 -3.55
C SER A 187 9.59 8.05 -2.86
N VAL A 188 9.67 8.85 -1.81
CA VAL A 188 10.86 8.96 -0.97
C VAL A 188 10.57 8.47 0.46
N VAL A 189 11.27 7.42 0.87
CA VAL A 189 11.19 6.81 2.21
C VAL A 189 12.41 7.25 3.02
N VAL A 190 12.22 7.99 4.11
CA VAL A 190 13.30 8.56 4.91
C VAL A 190 13.45 7.84 6.24
N SER A 191 14.61 7.24 6.48
CA SER A 191 14.98 6.55 7.72
C SER A 191 16.03 7.34 8.51
N GLY A 192 15.71 7.70 9.75
CA GLY A 192 16.58 8.47 10.65
C GLY A 192 17.73 7.66 11.26
N GLY A 193 18.58 8.37 12.01
CA GLY A 193 19.72 7.81 12.74
C GLY A 193 19.35 6.99 13.98
N THR A 194 20.32 6.24 14.51
CA THR A 194 20.14 5.43 15.72
C THR A 194 20.08 6.31 16.97
N ALA A 195 19.22 6.03 17.94
CA ALA A 195 19.29 6.70 19.25
C ALA A 195 19.83 5.76 20.35
N GLN A 196 20.73 6.26 21.21
CA GLN A 196 21.32 5.49 22.32
C GLN A 196 20.29 4.99 23.35
N SER A 197 19.12 5.63 23.42
CA SER A 197 18.05 5.31 24.36
C SER A 197 17.07 4.25 23.86
N ASP A 198 17.19 3.83 22.60
CA ASP A 198 16.18 2.98 21.99
C ASP A 198 16.49 1.51 22.25
N ASP A 199 15.44 0.74 22.56
CA ASP A 199 15.55 -0.70 22.82
C ASP A 199 15.99 -1.48 21.56
N PHE A 200 15.95 -0.85 20.38
CA PHE A 200 16.26 -1.43 19.08
C PHE A 200 16.91 -0.41 18.12
N SER A 201 18.20 -0.59 17.82
CA SER A 201 19.02 0.39 17.07
C SER A 201 18.61 0.60 15.61
N TYR A 202 17.93 -0.37 14.98
CA TYR A 202 17.57 -0.34 13.56
C TYR A 202 16.07 -0.16 13.33
N GLN A 203 15.34 0.38 14.31
CA GLN A 203 13.89 0.48 14.23
C GLN A 203 13.40 1.32 13.04
N PHE A 204 14.10 2.40 12.71
CA PHE A 204 13.75 3.27 11.58
C PHE A 204 14.03 2.60 10.24
N ILE A 205 15.15 1.87 10.15
CA ILE A 205 15.52 1.05 8.99
C ILE A 205 14.45 0.00 8.73
N GLU A 206 14.06 -0.78 9.74
CA GLU A 206 13.05 -1.83 9.56
C GLU A 206 11.67 -1.29 9.21
N THR A 207 11.28 -0.14 9.77
CA THR A 207 10.00 0.48 9.38
C THR A 207 10.05 1.11 8.00
N GLY A 208 11.20 1.65 7.58
CA GLY A 208 11.41 2.11 6.22
C GLY A 208 11.31 0.95 5.22
N LEU A 209 11.98 -0.16 5.50
CA LEU A 209 11.87 -1.39 4.70
C LEU A 209 10.45 -1.95 4.69
N HIS A 210 9.72 -1.88 5.80
CA HIS A 210 8.30 -2.26 5.84
C HIS A 210 7.46 -1.41 4.88
N ASP A 211 7.65 -0.09 4.89
CA ASP A 211 6.96 0.84 3.98
C ASP A 211 7.33 0.60 2.51
N ILE A 212 8.59 0.30 2.23
CA ILE A 212 9.07 -0.05 0.88
C ILE A 212 8.41 -1.34 0.39
N HIS A 213 8.40 -2.39 1.20
CA HIS A 213 7.75 -3.65 0.84
C HIS A 213 6.25 -3.47 0.64
N GLU A 214 5.56 -2.70 1.48
CA GLU A 214 4.13 -2.43 1.28
C GLU A 214 3.85 -1.70 -0.03
N GLN A 215 4.72 -0.77 -0.46
CA GLN A 215 4.59 -0.07 -1.74
C GLN A 215 4.83 -0.99 -2.94
N ILE A 216 5.90 -1.79 -2.91
CA ILE A 216 6.19 -2.77 -3.96
C ILE A 216 5.05 -3.79 -4.04
N ASP A 217 4.58 -4.28 -2.90
CA ASP A 217 3.42 -5.18 -2.83
C ASP A 217 2.15 -4.50 -3.33
N ALA A 218 1.99 -3.19 -3.16
CA ALA A 218 0.86 -2.42 -3.67
C ALA A 218 0.92 -2.20 -5.19
N GLY A 219 2.09 -2.34 -5.82
CA GLY A 219 2.29 -2.24 -7.26
C GLY A 219 3.22 -1.10 -7.71
N VAL A 220 3.79 -0.34 -6.77
CA VAL A 220 4.78 0.71 -7.08
C VAL A 220 6.05 0.07 -7.63
N SER A 221 6.60 0.63 -8.72
CA SER A 221 7.87 0.17 -9.28
C SER A 221 8.99 0.43 -8.27
N ALA A 222 9.86 -0.56 -8.04
CA ALA A 222 11.00 -0.38 -7.14
C ALA A 222 11.94 0.76 -7.62
N ASP A 223 12.08 0.93 -8.94
CA ASP A 223 12.89 2.00 -9.55
C ASP A 223 12.35 3.42 -9.23
N ASP A 224 11.06 3.54 -8.87
CA ASP A 224 10.42 4.82 -8.52
C ASP A 224 10.47 5.09 -7.01
N ILE A 225 11.01 4.15 -6.22
CA ILE A 225 11.19 4.29 -4.77
C ILE A 225 12.63 4.70 -4.47
N THR A 226 12.77 5.83 -3.78
CA THR A 226 14.03 6.28 -3.18
C THR A 226 14.02 6.02 -1.68
N TRP A 227 14.94 5.18 -1.21
CA TRP A 227 15.20 4.98 0.21
C TRP A 227 16.34 5.90 0.68
N MET A 228 15.98 6.95 1.41
CA MET A 228 16.92 7.85 2.06
C MET A 228 17.28 7.38 3.46
N ILE A 229 18.58 7.32 3.74
CA ILE A 229 19.10 6.87 5.03
C ILE A 229 19.99 7.96 5.61
N VAL A 230 19.61 8.47 6.78
CA VAL A 230 20.42 9.44 7.52
C VAL A 230 21.57 8.71 8.19
N ASN A 231 22.80 9.04 7.79
CA ASN A 231 24.02 8.49 8.34
C ASN A 231 24.37 9.12 9.69
N ALA A 232 23.63 8.73 10.73
CA ALA A 232 23.86 9.20 12.10
C ALA A 232 23.75 8.03 13.10
N GLY A 233 24.87 7.66 13.73
CA GLY A 233 24.90 6.58 14.74
C GLY A 233 25.09 5.16 14.18
N TYR A 234 25.00 4.99 12.87
CA TYR A 234 25.30 3.73 12.18
C TYR A 234 26.81 3.56 11.96
N LYS A 235 27.28 2.32 11.85
CA LYS A 235 28.65 2.03 11.42
C LYS A 235 28.72 2.06 9.89
N ASP A 236 29.90 2.30 9.34
CA ASP A 236 30.13 2.21 7.88
C ASP A 236 29.66 0.87 7.30
N THR A 237 29.90 -0.24 8.02
CA THR A 237 29.42 -1.57 7.63
C THR A 237 27.90 -1.72 7.64
N ASP A 238 27.21 -0.96 8.49
CA ASP A 238 25.74 -0.94 8.47
C ASP A 238 25.24 -0.22 7.22
N ILE A 239 25.86 0.91 6.87
CA ILE A 239 25.54 1.67 5.65
C ILE A 239 25.77 0.82 4.40
N GLU A 240 26.90 0.11 4.31
CA GLU A 240 27.19 -0.82 3.21
C GLU A 240 26.08 -1.88 3.08
N HIS A 241 25.65 -2.50 4.19
CA HIS A 241 24.57 -3.49 4.15
C HIS A 241 23.22 -2.89 3.76
N PHE A 242 22.88 -1.67 4.21
CA PHE A 242 21.64 -1.03 3.79
C PHE A 242 21.60 -0.79 2.28
N GLN A 243 22.73 -0.39 1.70
CA GLN A 243 22.88 -0.24 0.26
C GLN A 243 22.70 -1.58 -0.46
N GLU A 244 23.34 -2.65 0.03
CA GLU A 244 23.16 -4.01 -0.52
C GLU A 244 21.69 -4.47 -0.47
N THR A 245 20.98 -4.21 0.63
CA THR A 245 19.56 -4.53 0.73
C THR A 245 18.73 -3.73 -0.27
N GLY A 246 18.97 -2.42 -0.41
CA GLY A 246 18.25 -1.61 -1.39
C GLY A 246 18.53 -2.04 -2.84
N ASP A 247 19.78 -2.37 -3.16
CA ASP A 247 20.17 -2.94 -4.46
C ASP A 247 19.44 -4.28 -4.73
N ASN A 248 19.30 -5.14 -3.72
CA ASN A 248 18.57 -6.40 -3.83
C ASN A 248 17.06 -6.20 -4.06
N LEU A 249 16.50 -5.12 -3.52
CA LEU A 249 15.10 -4.73 -3.73
C LEU A 249 14.90 -3.99 -5.06
N GLY A 250 15.97 -3.46 -5.67
CA GLY A 250 15.91 -2.64 -6.87
C GLY A 250 15.43 -1.21 -6.62
N VAL A 251 15.62 -0.69 -5.39
CA VAL A 251 15.25 0.69 -5.04
C VAL A 251 16.46 1.62 -5.08
N ASN A 252 16.23 2.92 -5.27
CA ASN A 252 17.30 3.92 -5.25
C ASN A 252 17.72 4.21 -3.80
N VAL A 253 18.94 3.88 -3.39
CA VAL A 253 19.44 4.20 -2.04
C VAL A 253 20.24 5.49 -2.04
N VAL A 254 19.88 6.40 -1.12
CA VAL A 254 20.55 7.69 -0.94
C VAL A 254 20.99 7.82 0.51
N ILE A 255 22.29 8.04 0.72
CA ILE A 255 22.84 8.30 2.05
C ILE A 255 22.90 9.81 2.27
N ILE A 256 22.37 10.26 3.40
CA ILE A 256 22.28 11.65 3.79
C ILE A 256 23.18 11.87 5.00
N ASP A 257 24.25 12.65 4.86
CA ASP A 257 25.14 12.95 5.99
C ASP A 257 24.65 14.16 6.79
N ASP A 258 24.02 15.14 6.15
CA ASP A 258 23.50 16.30 6.84
C ASP A 258 22.21 16.84 6.19
N LYS A 259 21.62 17.87 6.79
CA LYS A 259 20.38 18.44 6.27
C LYS A 259 20.55 19.11 4.91
N TYR A 260 21.76 19.53 4.54
CA TYR A 260 22.04 20.13 3.24
C TYR A 260 22.03 19.07 2.15
N ASP A 261 22.58 17.88 2.40
CA ASP A 261 22.45 16.75 1.48
C ASP A 261 20.99 16.39 1.23
N PHE A 262 20.16 16.41 2.28
CA PHE A 262 18.71 16.18 2.15
C PHE A 262 18.04 17.24 1.28
N ILE A 263 18.29 18.52 1.57
CA ILE A 263 17.74 19.65 0.79
C ILE A 263 18.21 19.58 -0.66
N ASP A 264 19.50 19.33 -0.88
CA ASP A 264 20.11 19.28 -2.20
C ASP A 264 19.56 18.11 -3.01
N PHE A 265 19.35 16.93 -2.40
CA PHE A 265 18.70 15.82 -3.12
C PHE A 265 17.30 16.22 -3.56
N ILE A 266 16.45 16.67 -2.62
CA ILE A 266 15.05 17.00 -2.90
C ILE A 266 14.97 18.04 -4.00
N ASN A 267 15.74 19.14 -3.89
CA ASN A 267 15.72 20.23 -4.86
C ASN A 267 16.31 19.87 -6.23
N ASN A 268 17.06 18.79 -6.35
CA ASN A 268 17.59 18.29 -7.63
C ASN A 268 16.75 17.14 -8.21
N THR A 269 15.62 16.80 -7.59
CA THR A 269 14.64 15.86 -8.17
C THR A 269 14.15 16.39 -9.52
N ASP A 270 13.95 15.50 -10.49
CA ASP A 270 13.49 15.89 -11.82
C ASP A 270 12.09 16.50 -11.72
N SER A 271 11.93 17.76 -12.14
CA SER A 271 10.63 18.42 -12.12
C SER A 271 9.61 17.81 -13.08
N ASP A 272 10.08 17.03 -14.06
CA ASP A 272 9.21 16.27 -14.96
C ASP A 272 8.72 14.96 -14.31
N ASP A 273 9.28 14.54 -13.17
CA ASP A 273 8.90 13.37 -12.36
C ASP A 273 8.80 13.78 -10.86
N PRO A 274 7.77 14.58 -10.51
CA PRO A 274 7.67 15.19 -9.19
C PRO A 274 7.40 14.16 -8.09
N ILE A 275 7.89 14.43 -6.88
CA ILE A 275 7.68 13.56 -5.72
C ILE A 275 6.18 13.53 -5.39
N THR A 276 5.58 12.34 -5.42
CA THR A 276 4.15 12.10 -5.11
C THR A 276 3.95 11.61 -3.68
N ARG A 277 4.97 11.01 -3.07
CA ARG A 277 4.86 10.43 -1.73
C ARG A 277 6.12 10.54 -0.90
N MET A 278 5.97 10.92 0.37
CA MET A 278 7.07 10.84 1.35
C MET A 278 6.66 10.17 2.65
N SER A 279 7.54 9.35 3.22
CA SER A 279 7.36 8.78 4.57
C SER A 279 8.60 9.04 5.41
N PHE A 280 8.40 9.50 6.66
CA PHE A 280 9.47 9.84 7.58
C PHE A 280 9.44 8.94 8.82
N PHE A 281 10.48 8.12 8.98
CA PHE A 281 10.73 7.28 10.15
C PHE A 281 11.88 7.85 10.96
N CYS A 282 11.57 8.75 11.88
CA CYS A 282 12.57 9.34 12.75
C CYS A 282 11.93 9.84 14.05
N HIS A 283 12.77 10.36 14.95
CA HIS A 283 12.28 11.12 16.09
C HIS A 283 11.76 12.49 15.65
N GLY A 284 10.87 13.08 16.44
CA GLY A 284 10.39 14.44 16.23
C GLY A 284 10.39 15.21 17.53
N GLN A 285 10.76 16.48 17.45
CA GLN A 285 10.87 17.38 18.59
C GLN A 285 9.99 18.61 18.38
N CYS A 286 9.39 19.07 19.46
CA CYS A 286 8.52 20.23 19.51
C CYS A 286 8.86 21.05 20.77
N PRO A 287 9.00 22.39 20.69
CA PRO A 287 9.41 23.22 21.82
C PRO A 287 8.54 23.01 23.06
N ARG A 288 7.25 22.75 22.86
CA ARG A 288 6.27 22.49 23.92
C ARG A 288 6.67 21.35 24.86
N TYR A 289 7.26 20.28 24.34
CA TYR A 289 7.48 19.04 25.11
C TYR A 289 8.94 18.63 25.21
N SER A 290 9.76 18.97 24.22
CA SER A 290 11.16 18.56 24.16
C SER A 290 12.15 19.69 24.43
N HIS A 291 11.68 20.92 24.67
CA HIS A 291 12.53 22.11 24.85
C HIS A 291 13.49 22.36 23.67
N SER A 292 13.12 21.89 22.47
CA SER A 292 13.82 22.27 21.24
C SER A 292 13.59 23.76 20.94
N ALA A 293 14.46 24.36 20.13
CA ALA A 293 14.34 25.77 19.76
C ALA A 293 13.11 26.03 18.87
N GLU A 294 12.78 25.09 17.99
CA GLU A 294 11.62 25.07 17.11
C GLU A 294 11.17 23.61 16.90
N ASN A 295 10.09 23.40 16.14
CA ASN A 295 9.70 22.06 15.67
C ASN A 295 10.75 21.51 14.70
N GLN A 296 11.03 20.21 14.75
CA GLN A 296 12.02 19.59 13.86
C GLN A 296 11.84 18.07 13.72
N LEU A 297 12.32 17.55 12.59
CA LEU A 297 12.64 16.14 12.40
C LEU A 297 14.04 15.88 12.98
N SER A 298 14.09 15.12 14.06
CA SER A 298 15.32 14.89 14.82
C SER A 298 16.02 13.65 14.30
N PHE A 299 16.62 13.77 13.12
CA PHE A 299 17.38 12.70 12.47
C PHE A 299 18.52 12.15 13.31
N ALA A 300 19.14 12.97 14.18
CA ALA A 300 20.22 12.55 15.07
C ALA A 300 19.85 12.64 16.56
N TYR A 301 18.61 12.30 16.92
CA TYR A 301 18.16 12.37 18.31
C TYR A 301 18.92 11.40 19.23
N ASN A 302 19.61 11.94 20.24
CA ASN A 302 20.35 11.14 21.24
C ASN A 302 21.35 10.13 20.60
N VAL A 303 21.91 10.49 19.44
CA VAL A 303 23.02 9.76 18.81
C VAL A 303 24.31 9.99 19.61
N ASP A 304 25.20 9.01 19.61
CA ASP A 304 26.56 9.18 20.14
C ASP A 304 27.34 10.22 19.32
N PRO A 305 27.76 11.37 19.88
CA PRO A 305 28.50 12.39 19.12
C PRO A 305 29.79 11.86 18.48
N ASP A 306 30.41 10.84 19.06
CA ASP A 306 31.65 10.25 18.53
C ASP A 306 31.42 9.48 17.21
N THR A 307 30.16 9.20 16.86
CA THR A 307 29.75 8.51 15.62
C THR A 307 29.37 9.46 14.47
N LEU A 308 29.39 10.78 14.71
CA LEU A 308 28.96 11.77 13.72
C LEU A 308 30.08 12.26 12.79
N ASP A 309 31.27 11.67 12.85
CA ASP A 309 32.44 12.03 12.03
C ASP A 309 32.73 13.56 12.01
N GLY A 310 32.63 14.19 13.18
CA GLY A 310 32.89 15.64 13.33
C GLY A 310 31.72 16.57 12.99
N ARG A 311 30.57 16.04 12.53
CA ARG A 311 29.30 16.76 12.40
C ARG A 311 28.65 16.99 13.77
N THR A 312 27.82 18.02 13.88
CA THR A 312 26.97 18.26 15.05
C THR A 312 25.55 17.74 14.83
N VAL A 313 24.80 17.55 15.90
CA VAL A 313 23.38 17.15 15.81
C VAL A 313 22.56 18.21 15.07
N GLU A 314 22.93 19.48 15.21
CA GLU A 314 22.31 20.61 14.52
C GLU A 314 22.60 20.65 13.01
N ASP A 315 23.74 20.11 12.57
CA ASP A 315 24.06 19.98 11.14
C ASP A 315 23.14 18.92 10.48
N ILE A 316 22.71 17.91 11.25
CA ILE A 316 21.97 16.75 10.75
C ILE A 316 20.46 16.93 10.87
N ASN A 317 19.97 17.50 11.97
CA ASN A 317 18.53 17.68 12.18
C ASN A 317 17.91 18.66 11.18
N PHE A 318 16.73 18.33 10.67
CA PHE A 318 16.00 19.16 9.73
C PHE A 318 14.89 19.92 10.47
N THR A 319 15.03 21.24 10.55
CA THR A 319 14.13 22.08 11.36
C THR A 319 12.97 22.65 10.56
N GLN A 320 11.95 23.15 11.25
CA GLN A 320 10.82 23.82 10.61
C GLN A 320 11.26 25.02 9.75
N SER A 321 12.28 25.78 10.20
CA SER A 321 12.86 26.87 9.41
C SER A 321 13.54 26.39 8.12
N ASP A 322 14.11 25.19 8.11
CA ASP A 322 14.80 24.63 6.95
C ASP A 322 13.81 24.29 5.80
N ILE A 323 12.52 24.05 6.10
CA ILE A 323 11.45 23.77 5.11
C ILE A 323 11.43 24.81 3.99
N SER A 324 11.63 26.09 4.33
CA SER A 324 11.63 27.19 3.34
C SER A 324 12.74 27.11 2.28
N SER A 325 13.71 26.21 2.46
CA SER A 325 14.80 25.96 1.52
C SER A 325 14.43 24.93 0.43
N LEU A 326 13.29 24.27 0.54
CA LEU A 326 12.83 23.28 -0.43
C LEU A 326 12.24 23.95 -1.67
N ASP A 327 12.54 23.43 -2.85
CA ASP A 327 11.91 23.85 -4.10
C ASP A 327 10.50 23.25 -4.17
N SER A 328 9.48 24.09 -4.07
CA SER A 328 8.09 23.61 -4.12
C SER A 328 7.72 22.96 -5.47
N SER A 329 8.46 23.24 -6.54
CA SER A 329 8.14 22.76 -7.89
C SER A 329 8.49 21.30 -8.14
N VAL A 330 9.25 20.66 -7.24
CA VAL A 330 9.61 19.23 -7.35
C VAL A 330 8.58 18.31 -6.68
N PHE A 331 7.50 18.86 -6.11
CA PHE A 331 6.44 18.10 -5.47
C PHE A 331 5.17 18.13 -6.31
N ALA A 332 4.44 17.01 -6.34
CA ALA A 332 3.12 16.97 -6.96
C ALA A 332 2.10 17.75 -6.13
N ASP A 333 1.13 18.39 -6.80
CA ASP A 333 0.08 19.19 -6.14
C ASP A 333 -0.77 18.35 -5.16
N ASP A 334 -0.88 17.04 -5.38
CA ASP A 334 -1.61 16.07 -4.55
C ASP A 334 -0.68 15.15 -3.75
N MET A 335 0.60 15.52 -3.58
CA MET A 335 1.58 14.73 -2.85
C MET A 335 1.11 14.39 -1.43
N HIS A 336 1.32 13.15 -0.99
CA HIS A 336 1.06 12.71 0.37
C HIS A 336 2.36 12.53 1.18
N THR A 337 2.47 13.22 2.32
CA THR A 337 3.58 13.09 3.26
C THR A 337 3.11 12.48 4.59
N TYR A 338 3.86 11.50 5.08
CA TYR A 338 3.53 10.79 6.31
C TYR A 338 4.64 10.89 7.34
N PHE A 339 4.33 11.53 8.48
CA PHE A 339 5.28 11.68 9.57
C PHE A 339 5.01 10.66 10.67
N PHE A 340 5.80 9.58 10.70
CA PHE A 340 5.88 8.66 11.84
C PHE A 340 6.82 9.19 12.95
N SER A 341 6.91 10.51 13.03
CA SER A 341 7.76 11.24 13.96
C SER A 341 6.91 11.83 15.08
N CYS A 342 7.45 11.79 16.30
CA CYS A 342 6.78 12.35 17.46
C CYS A 342 6.42 13.82 17.24
N ASN A 343 5.20 14.22 17.59
CA ASN A 343 4.75 15.61 17.60
C ASN A 343 4.90 16.40 16.28
N ALA A 344 5.10 15.76 15.12
CA ALA A 344 5.23 16.48 13.84
C ALA A 344 4.00 17.37 13.51
N GLY A 345 2.81 16.97 13.96
CA GLY A 345 1.57 17.75 13.84
C GLY A 345 1.26 18.62 15.06
N THR A 346 2.23 18.87 15.95
CA THR A 346 2.03 19.70 17.15
C THR A 346 2.53 21.11 16.91
N ASP A 347 1.68 22.08 17.23
CA ASP A 347 1.93 23.50 17.00
C ASP A 347 3.14 24.01 17.81
N ASP A 348 3.93 24.88 17.18
CA ASP A 348 5.03 25.59 17.82
C ASP A 348 4.52 26.86 18.54
N PHE A 349 4.59 26.89 19.87
CA PHE A 349 4.20 28.07 20.66
C PHE A 349 5.25 29.20 20.69
N THR A 350 6.38 29.03 20.01
CA THR A 350 7.47 30.02 19.98
C THR A 350 7.45 30.92 18.74
N GLY A 351 6.53 30.68 17.80
CA GLY A 351 6.43 31.39 16.52
C GLY A 351 5.00 31.74 16.09
N ASP A 352 4.65 31.34 14.87
CA ASP A 352 3.36 31.57 14.19
C ASP A 352 2.22 30.66 14.68
N ASN A 353 2.48 29.78 15.65
CA ASN A 353 1.57 28.72 16.11
C ASN A 353 1.22 27.68 15.04
N SER A 354 2.09 27.43 14.07
CA SER A 354 1.94 26.33 13.10
C SER A 354 2.74 25.09 13.54
N SER A 355 2.37 23.92 13.02
CA SER A 355 3.10 22.67 13.23
C SER A 355 4.11 22.43 12.11
N PHE A 356 5.06 21.51 12.32
CA PHE A 356 6.00 21.10 11.27
C PHE A 356 5.24 20.58 10.03
N ALA A 357 4.26 19.69 10.25
CA ALA A 357 3.45 19.12 9.18
C ALA A 357 2.63 20.18 8.42
N GLN A 358 2.14 21.22 9.11
CA GLN A 358 1.43 22.33 8.45
C GLN A 358 2.36 23.15 7.55
N ASN A 359 3.55 23.51 8.05
CA ASN A 359 4.52 24.25 7.22
C ASN A 359 5.04 23.42 6.05
N TRP A 360 5.21 22.11 6.27
CA TRP A 360 5.55 21.18 5.21
C TRP A 360 4.48 21.18 4.11
N SER A 361 3.21 20.99 4.46
CA SER A 361 2.09 21.06 3.50
C SER A 361 2.02 22.41 2.78
N ASN A 362 2.27 23.52 3.47
CA ASN A 362 2.31 24.85 2.84
C ASN A 362 3.46 24.98 1.82
N GLN A 363 4.59 24.31 2.06
CA GLN A 363 5.74 24.35 1.17
C GLN A 363 5.62 23.39 -0.01
N THR A 364 5.11 22.18 0.21
CA THR A 364 4.99 21.16 -0.85
C THR A 364 3.71 21.28 -1.65
N GLY A 365 2.70 22.02 -1.15
CA GLY A 365 1.38 22.11 -1.77
C GLY A 365 0.45 20.92 -1.47
N GLY A 366 1.00 19.83 -0.93
CA GLY A 366 0.28 18.56 -0.71
C GLY A 366 -0.28 18.34 0.70
N TYR A 367 -0.68 17.10 0.95
CA TYR A 367 -1.27 16.63 2.19
C TYR A 367 -0.20 16.07 3.12
N SER A 368 -0.24 16.44 4.40
CA SER A 368 0.62 15.86 5.42
C SER A 368 -0.18 15.17 6.50
N TYR A 369 0.29 14.01 6.96
CA TYR A 369 -0.27 13.30 8.10
C TYR A 369 0.74 13.31 9.23
N GLY A 370 0.47 14.13 10.24
CA GLY A 370 1.35 14.36 11.37
C GLY A 370 0.71 14.00 12.70
N ILE A 371 1.53 13.52 13.65
CA ILE A 371 1.05 13.20 14.99
C ILE A 371 0.97 14.47 15.82
N ARG A 372 -0.23 14.81 16.31
CA ARG A 372 -0.48 15.93 17.22
C ARG A 372 -0.54 15.45 18.66
N ASN A 373 0.19 16.13 19.55
CA ASN A 373 0.25 15.87 21.00
C ASN A 373 0.51 14.39 21.34
N GLY A 374 1.46 13.76 20.63
CA GLY A 374 1.68 12.31 20.71
C GLY A 374 3.11 11.90 20.37
N ARG A 375 3.47 10.70 20.84
CA ARG A 375 4.75 10.05 20.53
C ARG A 375 4.53 8.78 19.73
N THR A 376 5.46 8.48 18.83
CA THR A 376 5.58 7.17 18.20
C THR A 376 6.38 6.24 19.11
N PHE A 377 5.91 5.00 19.22
CA PHE A 377 6.61 3.94 19.93
C PHE A 377 6.98 2.83 18.95
N TYR A 378 8.27 2.70 18.74
CA TYR A 378 8.85 1.74 17.82
C TYR A 378 9.15 0.38 18.45
N GLY A 379 9.16 0.27 19.79
CA GLY A 379 9.45 -1.00 20.48
C GLY A 379 8.42 -2.12 20.25
N ALA A 380 7.31 -1.86 19.57
CA ALA A 380 6.29 -2.84 19.22
C ALA A 380 6.19 -3.16 17.71
N ILE A 381 7.05 -2.58 16.86
CA ILE A 381 6.97 -2.79 15.40
C ILE A 381 7.12 -4.27 15.00
N ASN A 382 7.80 -5.07 15.83
CA ASN A 382 8.02 -6.49 15.63
C ASN A 382 7.13 -7.38 16.50
N SER A 383 5.96 -6.88 16.89
CA SER A 383 5.00 -7.63 17.70
C SER A 383 3.85 -8.18 16.85
N VAL A 384 3.26 -9.31 17.30
CA VAL A 384 2.10 -9.90 16.64
C VAL A 384 0.84 -9.18 17.10
N GLY A 385 0.14 -8.58 16.12
CA GLY A 385 -1.15 -7.92 16.29
C GLY A 385 -1.06 -6.40 16.39
N SER A 386 -2.12 -5.73 15.92
CA SER A 386 -2.17 -4.27 15.74
C SER A 386 -2.43 -3.46 17.03
N PHE A 387 -2.32 -4.08 18.22
CA PHE A 387 -2.67 -3.42 19.48
C PHE A 387 -1.78 -3.85 20.65
N GLY A 388 -1.18 -2.84 21.30
CA GLY A 388 -0.35 -3.00 22.50
C GLY A 388 -0.53 -1.84 23.46
N PHE A 389 -0.10 -2.03 24.70
CA PHE A 389 -0.04 -0.99 25.72
C PHE A 389 1.41 -0.71 26.07
N HIS A 390 1.76 0.57 26.16
CA HIS A 390 3.04 1.03 26.67
C HIS A 390 2.79 2.06 27.80
N ILE A 391 3.26 1.76 29.01
CA ILE A 391 3.13 2.62 30.19
C ILE A 391 4.48 2.66 30.92
N GLY A 392 5.20 3.78 30.80
CA GLY A 392 6.54 3.91 31.37
C GLY A 392 7.47 2.88 30.75
N SER A 393 8.13 2.06 31.56
CA SER A 393 8.99 0.96 31.07
C SER A 393 8.24 -0.36 30.79
N PHE A 394 6.91 -0.39 30.94
CA PHE A 394 6.12 -1.61 30.73
C PHE A 394 5.45 -1.61 29.35
N THR A 395 5.83 -2.57 28.51
CA THR A 395 5.19 -2.84 27.22
C THR A 395 4.51 -4.20 27.25
N ALA A 396 3.24 -4.26 26.85
CA ALA A 396 2.50 -5.51 26.71
C ALA A 396 1.75 -5.55 25.37
N VAL A 397 2.07 -6.55 24.56
CA VAL A 397 1.36 -6.87 23.32
C VAL A 397 0.64 -8.20 23.51
N PRO A 398 -0.69 -8.21 23.76
CA PRO A 398 -1.44 -9.43 24.05
C PRO A 398 -1.28 -10.53 22.99
N GLY A 399 -1.17 -10.15 21.71
CA GLY A 399 -0.99 -11.09 20.61
C GLY A 399 0.30 -11.91 20.73
N ASP A 400 1.37 -11.32 21.26
CA ASP A 400 2.63 -12.04 21.50
C ASP A 400 2.51 -13.10 22.60
N TYR A 401 1.86 -12.76 23.72
CA TYR A 401 1.67 -13.71 24.82
C TYR A 401 0.81 -14.89 24.39
N VAL A 402 -0.25 -14.64 23.63
CA VAL A 402 -1.14 -15.68 23.11
C VAL A 402 -0.40 -16.57 22.13
N ASN A 403 0.29 -15.99 21.14
CA ASN A 403 0.98 -16.78 20.13
C ASN A 403 2.18 -17.55 20.71
N GLY A 404 2.93 -16.97 21.65
CA GLY A 404 3.97 -17.71 22.36
C GLY A 404 3.45 -18.93 23.13
N ALA A 405 2.26 -18.84 23.73
CA ALA A 405 1.62 -19.98 24.36
C ALA A 405 1.14 -21.03 23.33
N LEU A 406 0.61 -20.59 22.18
CA LEU A 406 0.17 -21.47 21.10
C LEU A 406 1.32 -22.16 20.37
N ASP A 407 2.49 -21.54 20.31
CA ASP A 407 3.70 -22.08 19.68
C ASP A 407 4.16 -23.38 20.36
N ILE A 408 4.05 -23.45 21.68
CA ILE A 408 4.32 -24.67 22.49
C ILE A 408 3.48 -25.86 22.00
N PHE A 409 2.29 -25.60 21.43
CA PHE A 409 1.39 -26.61 20.91
C PHE A 409 1.40 -26.72 19.37
N GLY A 410 2.32 -26.03 18.68
CA GLY A 410 2.40 -26.00 17.22
C GLY A 410 1.19 -25.34 16.56
N LYS A 411 0.58 -24.35 17.21
CA LYS A 411 -0.66 -23.67 16.78
C LYS A 411 -0.53 -22.15 16.69
N ALA A 412 0.69 -21.62 16.68
CA ALA A 412 0.90 -20.19 16.52
C ALA A 412 0.45 -19.70 15.12
N SER A 413 0.16 -18.40 15.00
CA SER A 413 -0.20 -17.78 13.72
C SER A 413 0.97 -17.77 12.73
N SER A 414 0.66 -17.53 11.44
CA SER A 414 1.68 -17.24 10.44
C SER A 414 2.49 -15.99 10.81
N GLU A 415 1.83 -14.92 11.26
CA GLU A 415 2.48 -13.69 11.74
C GLU A 415 3.50 -13.95 12.86
N TRP A 416 3.25 -14.93 13.73
CA TRP A 416 4.21 -15.34 14.76
C TRP A 416 5.41 -16.11 14.19
N THR A 417 5.19 -16.84 13.10
CA THR A 417 6.29 -17.49 12.38
C THR A 417 7.16 -16.43 11.71
N ASP A 418 6.54 -15.50 10.99
CA ASP A 418 7.26 -14.37 10.36
C ASP A 418 8.01 -13.54 11.40
N LYS A 419 7.44 -13.34 12.59
CA LYS A 419 8.14 -12.70 13.72
C LYS A 419 9.42 -13.43 14.09
N LYS A 420 9.36 -14.76 14.20
CA LYS A 420 10.51 -15.59 14.57
C LYS A 420 11.56 -15.57 13.48
N ASP A 421 11.16 -15.68 12.22
CA ASP A 421 12.06 -15.65 11.07
C ASP A 421 12.82 -14.33 11.01
N ARG A 422 12.12 -13.19 11.07
CA ARG A 422 12.76 -11.86 11.20
C ARG A 422 13.65 -11.75 12.44
N SER A 423 13.23 -12.34 13.56
CA SER A 423 14.06 -12.36 14.78
C SER A 423 15.32 -13.21 14.63
N ASP A 424 15.31 -14.21 13.76
CA ASP A 424 16.46 -15.06 13.48
C ASP A 424 17.38 -14.41 12.45
N GLU A 425 16.85 -13.77 11.40
CA GLU A 425 17.60 -12.93 10.45
C GLU A 425 18.46 -11.86 11.16
N ARG A 426 17.87 -11.12 12.11
CA ARG A 426 18.61 -10.15 12.94
C ARG A 426 19.83 -10.77 13.64
N LYS A 427 19.74 -12.06 14.00
CA LYS A 427 20.84 -12.82 14.64
C LYS A 427 21.86 -13.34 13.63
N GLU A 428 21.48 -13.53 12.38
CA GLU A 428 22.38 -13.96 11.31
C GLU A 428 23.37 -12.86 10.92
N HIS A 429 23.00 -11.59 11.12
CA HIS A 429 23.88 -10.42 10.97
C HIS A 429 24.73 -10.10 12.23
N ALA A 430 24.81 -11.01 13.21
CA ALA A 430 25.60 -10.80 14.43
C ALA A 430 27.11 -10.70 14.15
N ASP A 431 27.81 -9.84 14.90
CA ASP A 431 29.26 -9.72 14.77
C ASP A 431 30.00 -10.99 15.25
N GLY A 432 31.28 -11.11 14.92
CA GLY A 432 32.14 -12.26 15.28
C GLY A 432 32.31 -12.51 16.78
N ASN A 433 31.75 -11.67 17.66
CA ASN A 433 31.70 -11.86 19.12
C ASN A 433 30.33 -12.35 19.62
N GLY A 434 29.37 -12.60 18.73
CA GLY A 434 28.04 -13.13 19.06
C GLY A 434 27.07 -12.08 19.63
N ASN A 435 27.35 -10.78 19.43
CA ASN A 435 26.37 -9.74 19.73
C ASN A 435 25.43 -9.56 18.54
N VAL A 436 24.14 -9.76 18.78
CA VAL A 436 23.08 -9.62 17.77
C VAL A 436 22.82 -8.13 17.55
N TYR A 437 23.37 -7.57 16.47
CA TYR A 437 23.07 -6.23 15.99
C TYR A 437 22.87 -6.30 14.48
N GLY A 438 21.62 -6.34 14.06
CA GLY A 438 21.22 -6.32 12.66
C GLY A 438 19.73 -6.02 12.53
N TYR A 439 19.29 -5.79 11.31
CA TYR A 439 17.90 -5.66 10.94
C TYR A 439 17.46 -6.88 10.14
N SER A 440 16.16 -7.05 9.97
CA SER A 440 15.60 -7.98 9.00
C SER A 440 15.39 -7.26 7.67
N GLU A 441 15.88 -7.84 6.58
CA GLU A 441 15.66 -7.31 5.24
C GLU A 441 14.16 -7.29 4.89
N ALA A 442 13.36 -8.20 5.45
CA ALA A 442 11.90 -8.22 5.30
C ALA A 442 11.17 -7.09 6.08
N GLY A 443 11.91 -6.14 6.66
CA GLY A 443 11.39 -5.01 7.43
C GLY A 443 10.71 -5.42 8.74
N SER A 444 10.01 -4.47 9.35
CA SER A 444 9.20 -4.73 10.54
C SER A 444 7.88 -5.46 10.20
N LEU A 445 7.17 -5.92 11.23
CA LEU A 445 5.83 -6.50 11.08
C LEU A 445 4.73 -5.44 10.97
N ASN A 446 4.96 -4.26 11.57
CA ASN A 446 3.99 -3.17 11.64
C ASN A 446 4.71 -1.83 11.63
N TYR A 447 3.96 -0.78 11.30
CA TYR A 447 4.30 0.60 11.62
C TYR A 447 4.37 0.88 13.13
N PRO A 448 5.10 1.94 13.55
CA PRO A 448 5.14 2.34 14.95
C PRO A 448 3.75 2.73 15.45
N CYS A 449 3.41 2.26 16.65
CA CYS A 449 2.13 2.62 17.26
C CYS A 449 2.21 3.98 17.95
N MET A 450 1.12 4.73 17.94
CA MET A 450 1.00 5.92 18.78
C MET A 450 0.74 5.52 20.24
N VAL A 451 1.49 6.11 21.17
CA VAL A 451 1.23 5.90 22.59
C VAL A 451 0.21 6.89 23.12
N SER A 452 -0.95 6.39 23.54
CA SER A 452 -2.04 7.25 24.05
C SER A 452 -1.88 7.64 25.53
N LEU A 453 -1.02 6.96 26.30
CA LEU A 453 -1.01 7.00 27.77
C LEU A 453 0.37 6.98 28.46
N SER A 454 1.49 7.00 27.74
CA SER A 454 2.80 6.84 28.38
C SER A 454 3.33 8.14 29.00
N GLY A 455 3.50 8.13 30.33
CA GLY A 455 4.66 8.72 30.99
C GLY A 455 4.63 10.21 31.33
N ASP A 456 4.21 11.08 30.41
CA ASP A 456 4.26 12.53 30.64
C ASP A 456 2.86 13.12 30.76
N MET A 457 2.42 13.32 32.01
CA MET A 457 1.23 14.12 32.30
C MET A 457 1.33 15.54 31.74
N ASP A 458 2.53 15.99 31.37
CA ASP A 458 2.80 17.29 30.77
C ASP A 458 2.22 17.44 29.34
N THR A 459 1.85 16.32 28.69
CA THR A 459 1.18 16.30 27.38
C THR A 459 -0.35 16.36 27.47
N LEU A 460 -0.93 16.49 28.66
CA LEU A 460 -2.39 16.43 28.89
C LEU A 460 -3.13 17.76 28.65
N ASP A 461 -2.43 18.85 28.36
CA ASP A 461 -3.01 20.20 28.25
C ASP A 461 -4.01 20.38 27.09
N GLY A 462 -4.15 19.42 26.17
CA GLY A 462 -5.10 19.45 25.04
C GLY A 462 -6.32 18.52 25.16
N GLY A 463 -6.39 17.67 26.19
CA GLY A 463 -7.42 16.64 26.33
C GLY A 463 -7.20 15.40 25.44
N VAL A 464 -7.86 14.28 25.79
CA VAL A 464 -7.67 12.96 25.15
C VAL A 464 -8.07 12.93 23.66
N PHE A 465 -8.96 13.82 23.24
CA PHE A 465 -9.51 13.87 21.88
C PHE A 465 -8.70 14.75 20.90
N ASP A 466 -7.67 15.45 21.38
CA ASP A 466 -6.79 16.26 20.53
C ASP A 466 -5.43 15.59 20.27
N ARG A 467 -5.41 14.25 20.40
CA ARG A 467 -4.24 13.40 20.16
C ARG A 467 -4.46 12.54 18.93
N GLY A 468 -3.40 12.38 18.14
CA GLY A 468 -3.35 11.37 17.10
C GLY A 468 -2.82 11.90 15.77
N PHE A 469 -2.86 11.04 14.76
CA PHE A 469 -2.65 11.44 13.38
C PHE A 469 -3.71 12.46 12.97
N ARG A 470 -3.24 13.57 12.42
CA ARG A 470 -4.02 14.66 11.86
C ARG A 470 -3.56 14.88 10.44
N GLU A 471 -4.53 15.17 9.59
CA GLU A 471 -4.30 15.63 8.23
C GLU A 471 -4.11 17.15 8.25
N PHE A 472 -3.15 17.63 7.46
CA PHE A 472 -2.82 19.02 7.23
C PHE A 472 -2.80 19.23 5.70
N CYS A 473 -3.35 20.35 5.25
CA CYS A 473 -3.39 20.74 3.83
C CYS A 473 -2.78 22.14 3.70
N ALA A 474 -2.28 22.49 2.51
CA ALA A 474 -1.80 23.84 2.23
C ALA A 474 -2.90 24.90 2.46
N GLU A 475 -2.55 26.03 3.12
CA GLU A 475 -3.47 27.15 3.44
C GLU A 475 -3.58 28.25 2.37
#